data_AF-A0A8K0JTU8-F1
#
_entry.id   AF-A0A8K0JTU8-F1
#
_cell.length_a   1.000
_cell.length_b   1.000
_cell.length_c   1.000
_cell.angle_alpha   90.00
_cell.angle_beta   90.00
_cell.angle_gamma   90.00
#
_symmetry.space_group_name_H-M   'P 1'
#
loop_
_entity.id
_entity.type
_entity.pdbx_description
1 polymer ?
#
loop_
_entity_poly.entity_id
_entity_poly.type
_entity_poly.pdbx_seq_one_letter_code
_entity_poly.pdbx_strand_id
1 'polypeptide(L)'
;MKCEIFATFYYKISTDKKPKHEMCPSNQIHGASGYALKPKHPKLLDANLQKVLSTIYEELSLDTLLQMCVRNFIQNDNEDFKKTARQIKPFIASCVFNEGFSPILKIMDIMGIQIGVYVETLAATCDGKRLGQLECLVAYESHKQQKARRTKKLN
;
A
#
# COMPACT_ATOMS: atom_id res chain seq x y z
N MET A 1 -11.08 -21.80 4.70
CA MET A 1 -9.63 -22.06 4.73
C MET A 1 -9.28 -23.54 4.80
N LYS A 2 -9.38 -24.25 5.94
CA LYS A 2 -8.97 -25.69 6.00
C LYS A 2 -9.64 -26.56 4.93
N CYS A 3 -10.97 -26.48 4.83
CA CYS A 3 -11.72 -27.27 3.86
C CYS A 3 -11.30 -26.95 2.41
N GLU A 4 -11.03 -25.67 2.11
CA GLU A 4 -10.59 -25.25 0.78
C GLU A 4 -9.17 -25.71 0.46
N ILE A 5 -8.26 -25.66 1.43
CA ILE A 5 -6.90 -26.20 1.31
C ILE A 5 -6.98 -27.69 0.99
N PHE A 6 -7.71 -28.47 1.79
CA PHE A 6 -7.90 -29.90 1.54
C PHE A 6 -8.69 -30.21 0.26
N ALA A 7 -9.60 -29.35 -0.19
CA ALA A 7 -10.30 -29.51 -1.46
C ALA A 7 -9.33 -29.60 -2.64
N THR A 8 -8.24 -28.82 -2.62
CA THR A 8 -7.21 -28.88 -3.68
C THR A 8 -6.42 -30.19 -3.66
N PHE A 9 -6.12 -30.73 -2.48
CA PHE A 9 -5.48 -32.04 -2.34
C PHE A 9 -6.39 -33.15 -2.84
N TYR A 10 -7.65 -33.15 -2.38
CA TYR A 10 -8.63 -34.15 -2.78
C TYR A 10 -8.93 -34.10 -4.28
N TYR A 11 -8.95 -32.93 -4.89
CA TYR A 11 -9.07 -32.79 -6.34
C TYR A 11 -7.93 -33.49 -7.10
N LYS A 12 -6.68 -33.41 -6.60
CA LYS A 12 -5.51 -34.04 -7.24
C LYS A 12 -5.47 -35.56 -7.12
N ILE A 13 -6.10 -36.13 -6.09
CA ILE A 13 -6.20 -37.59 -5.90
C ILE A 13 -7.58 -38.15 -6.28
N SER A 14 -8.47 -37.30 -6.76
CA SER A 14 -9.79 -37.67 -7.27
C SER A 14 -9.66 -38.39 -8.61
N THR A 15 -10.60 -39.28 -8.89
CA THR A 15 -10.67 -39.99 -10.18
C THR A 15 -12.11 -40.01 -10.66
N ASP A 16 -12.32 -40.15 -11.98
CA ASP A 16 -13.68 -40.16 -12.55
C ASP A 16 -14.54 -41.31 -11.98
N LYS A 17 -13.90 -42.39 -11.49
CA LYS A 17 -14.56 -43.54 -10.86
C LYS A 17 -14.78 -43.37 -9.35
N LYS A 18 -13.96 -42.56 -8.69
CA LYS A 18 -14.01 -42.28 -7.25
C LYS A 18 -13.80 -40.77 -7.04
N PRO A 19 -14.84 -39.97 -7.29
CA PRO A 19 -14.76 -38.53 -7.11
C PRO A 19 -14.62 -38.16 -5.64
N LYS A 20 -13.72 -37.23 -5.32
CA LYS A 20 -13.50 -36.72 -3.94
C LYS A 20 -13.79 -35.23 -3.87
N HIS A 21 -15.08 -34.88 -3.83
CA HIS A 21 -15.57 -33.49 -3.83
C HIS A 21 -16.24 -33.06 -2.53
N GLU A 22 -16.16 -33.85 -1.45
CA GLU A 22 -16.85 -33.57 -0.18
C GLU A 22 -16.46 -32.23 0.46
N MET A 23 -15.22 -31.78 0.25
CA MET A 23 -14.74 -30.48 0.74
C MET A 23 -14.76 -29.37 -0.32
N CYS A 24 -15.25 -29.65 -1.53
CA CYS A 24 -15.37 -28.65 -2.56
C CYS A 24 -16.57 -27.74 -2.25
N PRO A 25 -16.41 -26.41 -2.26
CA PRO A 25 -17.53 -25.51 -2.06
C PRO A 25 -18.57 -25.75 -3.18
N SER A 26 -19.85 -25.89 -2.82
CA SER A 26 -20.94 -26.34 -3.72
C SER A 26 -21.10 -25.50 -5.00
N ASN A 27 -20.50 -24.33 -5.04
CA ASN A 27 -20.51 -23.34 -6.12
C ASN A 27 -19.23 -23.32 -6.99
N GLN A 28 -18.22 -24.18 -6.74
CA GLN A 28 -16.99 -24.24 -7.55
C GLN A 28 -16.75 -25.57 -8.28
N ILE A 29 -17.78 -26.41 -8.40
CA ILE A 29 -17.74 -27.53 -9.37
C ILE A 29 -17.75 -27.01 -10.83
N HIS A 30 -17.97 -25.71 -11.01
CA HIS A 30 -17.91 -25.03 -12.29
C HIS A 30 -16.68 -24.12 -12.25
N GLY A 31 -15.75 -24.33 -13.18
CA GLY A 31 -14.64 -23.40 -13.37
C GLY A 31 -15.17 -21.97 -13.50
N ALA A 32 -14.33 -20.99 -13.19
CA ALA A 32 -14.61 -19.55 -13.28
C ALA A 32 -14.84 -19.04 -14.72
N SER A 33 -15.50 -19.82 -15.55
CA SER A 33 -15.95 -19.53 -16.91
C SER A 33 -17.13 -20.47 -17.15
N GLY A 34 -18.30 -19.92 -17.50
CA GLY A 34 -19.59 -20.61 -17.63
C GLY A 34 -19.67 -21.68 -18.73
N TYR A 35 -18.61 -22.45 -18.97
CA TYR A 35 -18.60 -23.62 -19.82
C TYR A 35 -18.52 -24.86 -18.93
N ALA A 36 -19.56 -25.69 -19.02
CA ALA A 36 -19.63 -27.01 -18.39
C ALA A 36 -18.63 -27.97 -19.05
N LEU A 37 -17.33 -27.74 -18.84
CA LEU A 37 -16.30 -28.74 -19.08
C LEU A 37 -16.24 -29.58 -17.82
N LYS A 38 -16.74 -30.83 -17.89
CA LYS A 38 -16.40 -31.86 -16.89
C LYS A 38 -14.88 -31.98 -16.89
N PRO A 39 -14.14 -31.42 -15.91
CA PRO A 39 -12.70 -31.50 -15.96
C PRO A 39 -12.37 -32.98 -15.77
N LYS A 40 -11.77 -33.62 -16.78
CA LYS A 40 -11.20 -34.95 -16.58
C LYS A 40 -10.26 -34.86 -15.39
N HIS A 41 -10.44 -35.76 -14.42
CA HIS A 41 -9.57 -35.74 -13.25
C HIS A 41 -8.10 -35.92 -13.68
N PRO A 42 -7.16 -35.23 -13.00
CA PRO A 42 -5.74 -35.35 -13.31
C PRO A 42 -5.26 -36.79 -13.11
N LYS A 43 -4.15 -37.14 -13.75
CA LYS A 43 -3.53 -38.46 -13.61
C LYS A 43 -3.23 -38.72 -12.12
N LEU A 44 -3.64 -39.88 -11.62
CA LEU A 44 -3.52 -40.26 -10.22
C LEU A 44 -2.07 -40.17 -9.76
N LEU A 45 -1.85 -39.46 -8.64
CA LEU A 45 -0.56 -39.34 -7.99
C LEU A 45 -0.12 -40.69 -7.41
N ASP A 46 1.19 -40.96 -7.40
CA ASP A 46 1.75 -42.15 -6.77
C ASP A 46 1.41 -42.22 -5.27
N ALA A 47 1.23 -43.41 -4.72
CA ALA A 47 0.80 -43.61 -3.34
C ALA A 47 1.78 -43.00 -2.32
N ASN A 48 3.09 -43.04 -2.59
CA ASN A 48 4.09 -42.43 -1.71
C ASN A 48 3.97 -40.91 -1.76
N LEU A 49 3.76 -40.35 -2.95
CA LEU A 49 3.59 -38.92 -3.15
C LEU A 49 2.31 -38.40 -2.49
N GLN A 50 1.22 -39.18 -2.54
CA GLN A 50 -0.02 -38.85 -1.83
C GLN A 50 0.19 -38.79 -0.32
N LYS A 51 0.96 -39.72 0.25
CA LYS A 51 1.25 -39.74 1.69
C LYS A 51 2.06 -38.53 2.12
N VAL A 52 3.13 -38.21 1.39
CA VAL A 52 3.96 -37.01 1.65
C VAL A 52 3.13 -35.74 1.55
N LEU A 53 2.31 -35.62 0.49
CA LEU A 53 1.44 -34.45 0.32
C LEU A 53 0.39 -34.35 1.43
N SER A 54 -0.20 -35.46 1.89
CA SER A 54 -1.17 -35.43 2.99
C SER A 54 -0.59 -34.75 4.24
N THR A 55 0.63 -35.13 4.62
CA THR A 55 1.31 -34.54 5.78
C THR A 55 1.57 -33.04 5.59
N ILE A 56 2.01 -32.62 4.40
CA ILE A 56 2.21 -31.19 4.10
C ILE A 56 0.88 -30.43 4.20
N TYR A 57 -0.21 -30.99 3.67
CA TYR A 57 -1.52 -30.37 3.73
C TYR A 57 -2.09 -30.28 5.15
N GLU A 58 -1.80 -31.25 6.01
CA GLU A 58 -2.12 -31.22 7.45
C GLU A 58 -1.37 -30.09 8.15
N GLU A 59 -0.06 -29.96 7.92
CA GLU A 59 0.76 -28.88 8.49
C GLU A 59 0.29 -27.50 8.01
N LEU A 60 -0.01 -27.35 6.72
CA LEU A 60 -0.53 -26.10 6.15
C LEU A 60 -1.94 -25.76 6.64
N SER A 61 -2.67 -26.73 7.19
CA SER A 61 -4.03 -26.57 7.70
C SER A 61 -4.07 -26.44 9.23
N LEU A 62 -2.93 -26.30 9.91
CA LEU A 62 -2.88 -26.04 11.35
C LEU A 62 -3.58 -24.72 11.69
N ASP A 63 -4.42 -24.74 12.74
CA ASP A 63 -5.15 -23.54 13.17
C ASP A 63 -4.21 -22.40 13.52
N THR A 64 -3.08 -22.71 14.15
CA THR A 64 -2.06 -21.72 14.50
C THR A 64 -1.52 -21.01 13.26
N LEU A 65 -1.21 -21.77 12.20
CA LEU A 65 -0.69 -21.22 10.94
C LEU A 65 -1.76 -20.43 10.20
N LEU A 66 -2.99 -20.92 10.14
CA LEU A 66 -4.10 -20.20 9.50
C LEU A 66 -4.46 -18.91 10.24
N GLN A 67 -4.49 -18.94 11.57
CA GLN A 67 -4.68 -17.75 12.39
C GLN A 67 -3.53 -16.76 12.20
N MET A 68 -2.29 -17.22 12.07
CA MET A 68 -1.17 -16.36 11.70
C MET A 68 -1.33 -15.77 10.31
N CYS A 69 -1.79 -16.52 9.31
CA CYS A 69 -2.06 -15.99 7.97
C CYS A 69 -3.14 -14.89 8.00
N VAL A 70 -4.22 -15.10 8.77
CA VAL A 70 -5.27 -14.08 8.96
C VAL A 70 -4.74 -12.87 9.72
N ARG A 71 -3.97 -13.07 10.78
CA ARG A 71 -3.41 -12.00 11.62
C ARG A 71 -2.29 -11.23 10.92
N ASN A 72 -1.50 -11.89 10.07
CA ASN A 72 -0.47 -11.27 9.24
C ASN A 72 -1.06 -10.57 8.01
N PHE A 73 -2.24 -10.96 7.53
CA PHE A 73 -3.02 -10.12 6.61
C PHE A 73 -3.48 -8.81 7.27
N ILE A 74 -3.55 -8.80 8.62
CA ILE A 74 -3.84 -7.63 9.46
C ILE A 74 -2.53 -7.09 10.07
N GLN A 75 -1.35 -7.37 9.49
CA GLN A 75 -0.10 -6.75 9.91
C GLN A 75 -0.07 -5.27 9.52
N ASN A 76 -0.66 -4.47 10.39
CA ASN A 76 -0.27 -3.12 10.79
C ASN A 76 -0.06 -2.12 9.65
N ASP A 77 -1.15 -1.74 8.98
CA ASP A 77 -1.22 -0.57 8.08
C ASP A 77 -0.52 0.67 8.66
N ASN A 78 -0.43 0.80 9.98
CA ASN A 78 0.26 1.93 10.62
C ASN A 78 1.78 1.94 10.39
N GLU A 79 2.46 0.80 10.24
CA GLU A 79 3.91 0.79 9.97
C GLU A 79 4.20 1.14 8.51
N ASP A 80 3.40 0.62 7.58
CA ASP A 80 3.50 0.99 6.17
C ASP A 80 3.07 2.44 5.93
N PHE A 81 2.05 2.94 6.64
CA PHE A 81 1.68 4.35 6.62
C PHE A 81 2.80 5.24 7.18
N LYS A 82 3.39 4.90 8.34
CA LYS A 82 4.52 5.65 8.92
C LYS A 82 5.72 5.68 7.98
N LYS A 83 6.04 4.54 7.35
CA LYS A 83 7.12 4.42 6.37
C LYS A 83 6.87 5.31 5.16
N THR A 84 5.66 5.27 4.62
CA THR A 84 5.24 6.09 3.48
C THR A 84 5.24 7.59 3.83
N ALA A 85 4.70 7.97 4.99
CA ALA A 85 4.74 9.33 5.49
C ALA A 85 6.18 9.85 5.66
N ARG A 86 7.10 9.00 6.12
CA ARG A 86 8.53 9.35 6.21
C ARG A 86 9.16 9.61 4.84
N GLN A 87 8.74 8.87 3.81
CA GLN A 87 9.24 9.04 2.44
C GLN A 87 8.66 10.28 1.76
N ILE A 88 7.39 10.63 2.03
CA ILE A 88 6.71 11.77 1.40
C ILE A 88 7.08 13.11 2.06
N LYS A 89 7.40 13.11 3.37
CA LYS A 89 7.70 14.32 4.15
C LYS A 89 8.73 15.26 3.50
N PRO A 90 9.88 14.80 2.97
CA PRO A 90 10.85 15.69 2.32
C PRO A 90 10.29 16.39 1.08
N PHE A 91 9.46 15.70 0.28
CA PHE A 91 8.84 16.28 -0.91
C PHE A 91 7.86 17.38 -0.54
N ILE A 92 6.99 17.14 0.45
CA ILE A 92 6.07 18.16 0.96
C ILE A 92 6.84 19.37 1.51
N ALA A 93 7.90 19.14 2.28
CA ALA A 93 8.75 20.21 2.79
C ALA A 93 9.37 21.06 1.67
N SER A 94 9.88 20.41 0.61
CA SER A 94 10.44 21.12 -0.55
C SER A 94 9.40 21.93 -1.32
N CYS A 95 8.18 21.41 -1.46
CA CYS A 95 7.06 22.13 -2.08
C CYS A 95 6.72 23.39 -1.30
N VAL A 96 6.55 23.25 0.03
CA VAL A 96 6.23 24.39 0.91
C VAL A 96 7.33 25.44 0.90
N PHE A 97 8.59 25.01 0.89
CA PHE A 97 9.72 25.92 0.86
C PHE A 97 9.78 26.73 -0.44
N ASN A 98 9.64 26.06 -1.59
CA ASN A 98 9.82 26.69 -2.91
C ASN A 98 8.58 27.47 -3.36
N GLU A 99 7.41 26.83 -3.29
CA GLU A 99 6.18 27.32 -3.93
C GLU A 99 5.07 27.63 -2.93
N GLY A 100 5.29 27.38 -1.63
CA GLY A 100 4.28 27.57 -0.61
C GLY A 100 3.24 26.45 -0.59
N PHE A 101 2.00 26.76 -0.23
CA PHE A 101 0.94 25.77 -0.06
C PHE A 101 0.24 25.36 -1.36
N SER A 102 0.48 26.06 -2.47
CA SER A 102 -0.12 25.75 -3.78
C SER A 102 0.03 24.28 -4.22
N PRO A 103 1.22 23.64 -4.13
CA PRO A 103 1.36 22.22 -4.48
C PRO A 103 0.59 21.29 -3.54
N ILE A 104 0.45 21.65 -2.25
CA ILE A 104 -0.33 20.85 -1.30
C ILE A 104 -1.81 20.87 -1.67
N LEU A 105 -2.35 22.04 -2.01
CA LEU A 105 -3.74 22.16 -2.47
C LEU A 105 -3.98 21.31 -3.73
N LYS A 106 -3.03 21.33 -4.68
CA LYS A 106 -3.11 20.50 -5.89
C LYS A 106 -3.04 19.00 -5.59
N ILE A 107 -2.20 18.57 -4.64
CA ILE A 107 -2.16 17.18 -4.19
C ILE A 107 -3.51 16.77 -3.58
N MET A 108 -4.09 17.62 -2.73
CA MET A 108 -5.40 17.37 -2.11
C MET A 108 -6.50 17.20 -3.16
N ASP A 109 -6.54 18.08 -4.16
CA ASP A 109 -7.49 18.00 -5.27
C ASP A 109 -7.34 16.70 -6.08
N ILE A 110 -6.10 16.33 -6.44
CA ILE A 110 -5.81 15.08 -7.15
C ILE A 110 -6.23 13.85 -6.33
N MET A 111 -6.12 13.92 -5.00
CA MET A 111 -6.57 12.86 -4.08
C MET A 111 -8.10 12.84 -3.88
N GLY A 112 -8.85 13.73 -4.53
CA GLY A 112 -10.30 13.86 -4.38
C GLY A 112 -10.73 14.47 -3.06
N ILE A 113 -9.83 15.19 -2.37
CA ILE A 113 -10.14 15.89 -1.12
C ILE A 113 -10.74 17.25 -1.49
N GLN A 114 -11.97 17.49 -1.06
CA GLN A 114 -12.65 18.75 -1.30
C GLN A 114 -11.95 19.89 -0.54
N ILE A 115 -11.49 20.90 -1.29
CA ILE A 115 -10.87 22.10 -0.74
C ILE A 115 -11.98 23.06 -0.28
N GLY A 116 -11.99 23.37 1.02
CA GLY A 116 -12.91 24.34 1.60
C GLY A 116 -12.23 25.68 1.89
N VAL A 117 -13.05 26.72 2.10
CA VAL A 117 -12.62 28.11 2.36
C VAL A 117 -11.60 28.22 3.51
N TYR A 118 -11.72 27.37 4.54
CA TYR A 118 -10.77 27.34 5.65
C TYR A 118 -9.37 26.92 5.20
N VAL A 119 -9.26 25.91 4.33
CA VAL A 119 -7.99 25.40 3.82
C VAL A 119 -7.32 26.46 2.92
N GLU A 120 -8.10 27.14 2.09
CA GLU A 120 -7.62 28.24 1.26
C GLU A 120 -7.11 29.41 2.10
N THR A 121 -7.87 29.80 3.12
CA THR A 121 -7.48 30.90 4.03
C THR A 121 -6.20 30.55 4.80
N LEU A 122 -6.08 29.30 5.24
CA LEU A 122 -4.87 28.79 5.90
C LEU A 122 -3.67 28.83 4.96
N ALA A 123 -3.81 28.34 3.73
CA ALA A 123 -2.76 28.36 2.71
C ALA A 123 -2.29 29.80 2.44
N ALA A 124 -3.22 30.72 2.20
CA ALA A 124 -2.93 32.14 1.98
C ALA A 124 -2.21 32.78 3.17
N THR A 125 -2.64 32.47 4.39
CA THR A 125 -2.02 33.01 5.62
C THR A 125 -0.58 32.49 5.80
N CYS A 126 -0.36 31.20 5.56
CA CYS A 126 0.97 30.60 5.65
C CYS A 126 1.92 31.15 4.58
N ASP A 127 1.44 31.30 3.35
CA ASP A 127 2.23 31.85 2.24
C ASP A 127 2.54 33.33 2.45
N GLY A 128 1.59 34.11 2.99
CA GLY A 128 1.84 35.49 3.38
C GLY A 128 2.95 35.62 4.42
N LYS A 129 2.96 34.76 5.45
CA LYS A 129 4.05 34.72 6.45
C LYS A 129 5.38 34.37 5.82
N ARG A 130 5.41 33.39 4.91
CA ARG A 130 6.62 32.96 4.18
C ARG A 130 7.19 34.11 3.36
N LEU A 131 6.35 34.83 2.62
CA LEU A 131 6.78 35.98 1.81
C LEU A 131 7.31 37.12 2.70
N GLY A 132 6.62 37.46 3.78
CA GLY A 132 7.09 38.51 4.70
C GLY A 132 8.45 38.19 5.32
N GLN A 133 8.72 36.91 5.65
CA GLN A 133 10.04 36.48 6.12
C GLN A 133 11.12 36.66 5.04
N LEU A 134 10.82 36.29 3.79
CA LEU A 134 11.74 36.47 2.67
C LEU A 134 12.04 37.95 2.41
N GLU A 135 11.03 38.82 2.45
CA GLU A 135 11.20 40.27 2.31
C GLU A 135 12.13 40.84 3.38
N CYS A 136 11.96 40.42 4.64
CA CYS A 136 12.83 40.82 5.74
C CYS A 136 14.29 40.40 5.51
N LEU A 137 14.51 39.16 5.05
CA LEU A 137 15.85 38.64 4.76
C LEU A 137 16.50 39.39 3.60
N VAL A 138 15.77 39.60 2.51
CA VAL A 138 16.26 40.35 1.34
C VAL A 138 16.63 41.78 1.73
N ALA A 139 15.80 42.46 2.52
CA ALA A 139 16.08 43.80 3.03
C ALA A 139 17.35 43.83 3.90
N TYR A 140 17.49 42.85 4.80
CA TYR A 140 18.67 42.71 5.65
C TYR A 140 19.95 42.48 4.84
N GLU A 141 19.91 41.58 3.86
CA GLU A 141 21.05 41.29 2.98
C GLU A 141 21.44 42.50 2.14
N SER A 142 20.45 43.20 1.56
CA SER A 142 20.68 44.43 0.80
C SER A 142 21.39 45.49 1.64
N HIS A 143 20.94 45.69 2.88
CA HIS A 143 21.58 46.61 3.81
C HIS A 143 23.01 46.18 4.17
N LYS A 144 23.25 44.89 4.40
CA LYS A 144 24.59 44.34 4.65
C LYS A 144 25.53 44.56 3.46
N GLN A 145 25.05 44.31 2.24
CA GLN A 145 25.81 44.54 1.00
C GLN A 145 26.13 46.03 0.82
N GLN A 146 25.19 46.92 1.10
CA GLN A 146 25.39 48.36 0.99
C GLN A 146 26.48 48.85 1.97
N LYS A 147 26.45 48.37 3.23
CA LYS A 147 27.51 48.64 4.21
C LYS A 147 28.88 48.18 3.71
N ALA A 148 28.98 46.94 3.23
CA ALA A 148 30.24 46.40 2.69
C ALA A 148 30.80 47.23 1.52
N ARG A 149 29.93 47.71 0.62
CA ARG A 149 30.34 48.58 -0.51
C ARG A 149 30.87 49.94 -0.03
N ARG A 150 30.28 50.52 1.01
CA ARG A 150 30.76 51.81 1.57
C ARG A 150 32.13 51.65 2.21
N THR A 151 32.35 50.59 2.99
CA THR A 151 33.65 50.31 3.61
C THR A 151 34.75 50.11 2.56
N LYS A 152 34.46 49.42 1.45
CA LYS A 152 35.40 49.24 0.34
C LYS A 152 35.76 50.53 -0.43
N LYS A 153 34.96 51.59 -0.33
CA LYS A 153 35.24 52.88 -0.97
C LYS A 153 36.02 53.85 -0.07
N LEU A 154 36.07 53.58 1.24
CA LEU A 154 36.81 54.38 2.20
C LEU A 154 38.27 53.92 2.38
N ASN A 155 38.60 52.73 1.89
CA ASN A 155 39.96 52.18 1.81
C ASN A 155 40.48 52.28 0.39
#